data_AF-A0A9P8UN90-F1
#
_entry.id   AF-A0A9P8UN90-F1
#
_cell.length_a   1.000
_cell.length_b   1.000
_cell.length_c   1.000
_cell.angle_alpha   90.00
_cell.angle_beta   90.00
_cell.angle_gamma   90.00
#
_symmetry.space_group_name_H-M   'P 1'
#
loop_
_entity.id
_entity.type
_entity.pdbx_description
1 polymer ?
#
loop_
_entity_poly.entity_id
_entity_poly.type
_entity_poly.pdbx_seq_one_letter_code
_entity_poly.pdbx_strand_id
1 'polypeptide(L)'
;MKSTTVLGLAAAILPTLTAAWSPMSLFQRETAAAAAVPAVQKRTLDPATSNTNNTCPGTYNCSGESYFAAPIRTATANALNTASKISKAIQAAECSHNTRTSSQTFAVFVTDHQYDSSHGAPYGTCSAYSCTVPTSAEMTDSDSDCWTFFWDDSGAESGFGTNCIQDPSTGECGCENSDGTFVAGSDSCT
;
A
#
# COMPACT_ATOMS: atom_id res chain seq x y z
N MET A 1 -12.05 70.04 -31.28
CA MET A 1 -10.93 70.09 -32.26
C MET A 1 -10.38 68.68 -32.44
N LYS A 2 -10.49 68.16 -33.67
CA LYS A 2 -9.74 67.08 -34.36
C LYS A 2 -9.48 65.72 -33.69
N SER A 3 -10.11 64.67 -34.23
CA SER A 3 -9.46 63.41 -34.68
C SER A 3 -10.51 62.58 -35.43
N THR A 4 -10.58 62.61 -36.76
CA THR A 4 -9.74 61.97 -37.80
C THR A 4 -10.04 60.47 -37.94
N THR A 5 -10.88 60.18 -38.93
CA THR A 5 -11.14 58.87 -39.56
C THR A 5 -10.14 58.67 -40.69
N VAL A 6 -9.53 57.48 -40.83
CA VAL A 6 -8.94 57.05 -42.11
C VAL A 6 -9.27 55.57 -42.40
N LEU A 7 -9.94 55.39 -43.56
CA LEU A 7 -10.10 54.19 -44.41
C LEU A 7 -8.74 53.48 -44.62
N GLY A 8 -8.61 52.18 -44.85
CA GLY A 8 -9.41 51.32 -45.71
C GLY A 8 -8.55 50.80 -46.89
N LEU A 9 -8.39 49.47 -46.92
CA LEU A 9 -8.15 48.57 -48.05
C LEU A 9 -6.82 48.53 -48.87
N ALA A 10 -6.20 47.35 -48.76
CA ALA A 10 -5.87 46.38 -49.83
C ALA A 10 -4.81 46.69 -50.90
N ALA A 11 -3.79 45.83 -50.92
CA ALA A 11 -3.16 45.33 -52.15
C ALA A 11 -2.63 43.91 -51.91
N ALA A 12 -3.02 42.98 -52.77
CA ALA A 12 -2.59 41.58 -52.79
C ALA A 12 -1.92 41.31 -54.13
N ILE A 13 -0.69 40.77 -54.19
CA ILE A 13 -0.14 40.00 -55.33
C ILE A 13 0.97 39.03 -54.84
N LEU A 14 0.78 37.72 -55.06
CA LEU A 14 1.70 36.55 -54.97
C LEU A 14 2.56 36.45 -56.28
N PRO A 15 3.67 35.67 -56.45
CA PRO A 15 3.80 34.27 -56.00
C PRO A 15 5.22 33.65 -55.76
N THR A 16 5.15 32.43 -55.19
CA THR A 16 5.99 31.22 -55.39
C THR A 16 7.50 31.22 -55.13
N LEU A 17 7.90 30.42 -54.14
CA LEU A 17 9.05 29.52 -54.24
C LEU A 17 8.71 28.16 -53.62
N THR A 18 8.92 27.13 -54.44
CA THR A 18 8.77 25.70 -54.15
C THR A 18 10.00 25.16 -53.42
N ALA A 19 9.82 24.35 -52.38
CA ALA A 19 10.67 23.18 -52.13
C ALA A 19 9.98 22.23 -51.14
N ALA A 20 9.75 21.02 -51.61
CA ALA A 20 9.08 19.93 -50.92
C ALA A 20 10.02 19.19 -49.94
N TRP A 21 9.57 18.93 -48.71
CA TRP A 21 10.09 17.88 -47.83
C TRP A 21 8.90 17.16 -47.17
N SER A 22 8.91 15.83 -47.26
CA SER A 22 7.81 14.89 -47.00
C SER A 22 7.22 14.90 -45.58
N PRO A 23 5.98 14.41 -45.42
CA PRO A 23 5.29 14.32 -44.13
C PRO A 23 5.80 13.12 -43.32
N MET A 24 6.65 13.37 -42.33
CA MET A 24 6.88 12.39 -41.28
C MET A 24 5.80 12.55 -40.22
N SER A 25 4.84 11.64 -40.33
CA SER A 25 3.91 11.19 -39.30
C SER A 25 4.51 11.26 -37.89
N LEU A 26 4.00 12.20 -37.10
CA LEU A 26 4.14 12.21 -35.65
C LEU A 26 2.76 12.55 -35.05
N PHE A 27 1.74 11.79 -35.47
CA PHE A 27 0.69 11.46 -34.52
C PHE A 27 1.36 10.60 -33.45
N GLN A 28 1.71 11.27 -32.36
CA GLN A 28 2.20 10.66 -31.14
C GLN A 28 1.08 9.76 -30.64
N ARG A 29 1.18 8.49 -31.03
CA ARG A 29 0.40 7.39 -30.47
C ARG A 29 0.85 7.32 -29.02
N GLU A 30 0.08 7.95 -28.13
CA GLU A 30 0.12 7.60 -26.72
C GLU A 30 -0.25 6.12 -26.64
N THR A 31 0.77 5.27 -26.68
CA THR A 31 0.64 3.96 -26.08
C THR A 31 0.44 4.24 -24.60
N ALA A 32 -0.83 4.24 -24.17
CA ALA A 32 -1.16 3.95 -22.80
C ALA A 32 -0.35 2.69 -22.46
N ALA A 33 0.73 2.88 -21.70
CA ALA A 33 1.36 1.78 -21.01
C ALA A 33 0.23 1.19 -20.18
N ALA A 34 -0.23 -0.01 -20.55
CA ALA A 34 -1.02 -0.80 -19.66
C ALA A 34 -0.17 -0.93 -18.39
N ALA A 35 -0.50 -0.14 -17.38
CA ALA A 35 0.00 -0.36 -16.04
C ALA A 35 -0.28 -1.84 -15.79
N ALA A 36 0.77 -2.63 -15.61
CA ALA A 36 0.61 -3.98 -15.13
C ALA A 36 -0.21 -3.85 -13.85
N VAL A 37 -1.47 -4.26 -13.89
CA VAL A 37 -2.27 -4.41 -12.67
C VAL A 37 -1.44 -5.40 -11.86
N PRO A 38 -0.83 -4.97 -10.73
CA PRO A 38 -0.06 -5.90 -9.93
C PRO A 38 -1.01 -7.04 -9.63
N ALA A 39 -0.60 -8.27 -9.93
CA ALA A 39 -1.38 -9.44 -9.58
C ALA A 39 -1.79 -9.25 -8.12
N VAL A 40 -3.10 -9.18 -7.88
CA VAL A 40 -3.64 -9.14 -6.51
C VAL A 40 -3.15 -10.44 -5.91
N GLN A 41 -2.11 -10.34 -5.07
CA GLN A 41 -1.64 -11.47 -4.31
C GLN A 41 -2.85 -11.92 -3.51
N LYS A 42 -3.32 -13.13 -3.81
CA LYS A 42 -4.48 -13.69 -3.12
C LYS A 42 -4.16 -13.67 -1.64
N ARG A 43 -4.99 -12.99 -0.87
CA ARG A 43 -4.95 -13.04 0.58
C ARG A 43 -5.46 -14.42 0.98
N THR A 44 -4.72 -15.13 1.81
CA THR A 44 -5.30 -16.30 2.47
C THR A 44 -6.05 -15.79 3.69
N LEU A 45 -7.30 -16.21 3.81
CA LEU A 45 -8.15 -15.98 4.97
C LEU A 45 -7.73 -16.88 6.13
N ASP A 46 -6.56 -16.57 6.66
CA ASP A 46 -5.92 -17.29 7.73
C ASP A 46 -5.50 -16.23 8.75
N PRO A 47 -6.26 -16.04 9.85
CA PRO A 47 -5.89 -15.11 10.88
C PRO A 47 -4.64 -15.54 11.64
N ALA A 48 -3.88 -14.57 12.11
CA ALA A 48 -2.76 -14.79 13.01
C ALA A 48 -3.22 -15.54 14.28
N THR A 49 -2.38 -16.47 14.73
CA THR A 49 -2.65 -17.33 15.89
C THR A 49 -2.07 -16.74 17.18
N SER A 50 -1.12 -15.81 17.09
CA SER A 50 -0.61 -15.07 18.24
C SER A 50 -0.10 -13.67 17.83
N ASN A 51 0.14 -12.80 18.80
CA ASN A 51 0.58 -11.43 18.57
C ASN A 51 1.48 -10.88 19.69
N THR A 52 2.13 -9.76 19.40
CA THR A 52 2.70 -8.84 20.39
C THR A 52 2.11 -7.45 20.16
N ASN A 53 1.29 -7.00 21.11
CA ASN A 53 0.81 -5.63 21.15
C ASN A 53 1.86 -4.72 21.81
N ASN A 54 2.13 -3.57 21.22
CA ASN A 54 3.12 -2.57 21.64
C ASN A 54 4.59 -3.04 21.52
N THR A 55 4.90 -3.99 20.64
CA THR A 55 6.27 -4.48 20.45
C THR A 55 6.53 -4.93 19.02
N CYS A 56 7.64 -4.44 18.49
CA CYS A 56 8.22 -4.76 17.20
C CYS A 56 9.46 -5.67 17.37
N PRO A 57 9.84 -6.44 16.34
CA PRO A 57 11.17 -7.04 16.27
C PRO A 57 12.23 -5.94 16.14
N GLY A 58 13.23 -5.95 17.02
CA GLY A 58 14.45 -5.15 16.83
C GLY A 58 15.43 -5.79 15.86
N THR A 59 15.29 -7.11 15.62
CA THR A 59 16.03 -7.86 14.61
C THR A 59 15.06 -8.66 13.75
N TYR A 60 15.30 -8.64 12.43
CA TYR A 60 14.52 -9.37 11.45
C TYR A 60 15.40 -10.46 10.84
N ASN A 61 14.95 -11.71 10.92
CA ASN A 61 15.71 -12.88 10.45
C ASN A 61 15.52 -13.12 8.94
N CYS A 62 15.51 -12.04 8.15
CA CYS A 62 15.26 -12.06 6.73
C CYS A 62 16.54 -11.82 5.92
N SER A 63 16.86 -12.76 5.02
CA SER A 63 17.92 -12.59 4.02
C SER A 63 17.32 -12.02 2.72
N GLY A 64 17.33 -10.70 2.53
CA GLY A 64 16.80 -10.05 1.32
C GLY A 64 17.52 -8.74 0.99
N GLU A 65 17.84 -8.56 -0.30
CA GLU A 65 18.65 -7.47 -0.85
C GLU A 65 17.89 -6.14 -0.86
N SER A 66 18.62 -5.08 -0.52
CA SER A 66 18.05 -3.77 -0.28
C SER A 66 17.53 -3.09 -1.55
N TYR A 67 16.23 -3.09 -1.81
CA TYR A 67 15.56 -2.23 -2.80
C TYR A 67 14.96 -0.99 -2.13
N PHE A 68 15.57 0.16 -2.44
CA PHE A 68 15.27 1.54 -2.02
C PHE A 68 13.85 1.80 -1.45
N ALA A 69 13.75 1.89 -0.13
CA ALA A 69 12.55 2.37 0.56
C ALA A 69 12.49 3.91 0.59
N ALA A 70 11.34 4.46 0.20
CA ALA A 70 10.94 5.85 0.49
C ALA A 70 10.82 6.07 2.02
N PRO A 71 10.98 7.30 2.53
CA PRO A 71 11.25 7.54 3.94
C PRO A 71 10.03 7.23 4.81
N ILE A 72 10.15 6.22 5.69
CA ILE A 72 9.28 6.04 6.86
C ILE A 72 10.15 6.28 8.09
N ARG A 73 9.69 7.20 8.93
CA ARG A 73 10.41 7.73 10.08
C ARG A 73 10.50 6.66 11.16
N THR A 74 11.64 6.00 11.21
CA THR A 74 12.24 5.44 12.43
C THR A 74 11.58 4.20 13.04
N ALA A 75 11.17 3.25 12.21
CA ALA A 75 11.54 1.85 12.43
C ALA A 75 12.62 1.55 11.40
N THR A 76 13.73 0.97 11.83
CA THR A 76 14.96 0.75 11.05
C THR A 76 14.68 0.50 9.56
N ALA A 77 15.19 1.36 8.67
CA ALA A 77 15.00 1.26 7.22
C ALA A 77 15.43 -0.10 6.60
N ASN A 78 16.08 -0.95 7.40
CA ASN A 78 16.49 -2.31 7.04
C ASN A 78 15.32 -3.32 7.13
N ALA A 79 14.40 -3.15 8.09
CA ALA A 79 13.24 -4.03 8.29
C ALA A 79 12.23 -3.95 7.13
N LEU A 80 11.97 -2.72 6.64
CA LEU A 80 11.04 -2.49 5.53
C LEU A 80 11.56 -3.08 4.21
N ASN A 81 12.88 -3.20 4.08
CA ASN A 81 13.53 -3.62 2.85
C ASN A 81 13.46 -5.12 2.59
N THR A 82 13.22 -5.90 3.65
CA THR A 82 13.14 -7.36 3.58
C THR A 82 11.70 -7.88 3.63
N ALA A 83 10.72 -6.97 3.77
CA ALA A 83 9.31 -7.32 3.74
C ALA A 83 8.94 -7.90 2.37
N SER A 84 8.31 -9.08 2.38
CA SER A 84 7.82 -9.74 1.17
C SER A 84 6.65 -8.98 0.54
N LYS A 85 5.87 -8.26 1.35
CA LYS A 85 4.81 -7.36 0.89
C LYS A 85 4.58 -6.24 1.89
N ILE A 86 4.41 -5.02 1.39
CA ILE A 86 4.00 -3.86 2.19
C ILE A 86 2.62 -3.42 1.74
N SER A 87 1.73 -3.20 2.70
CA SER A 87 0.39 -2.65 2.48
C SER A 87 0.20 -1.45 3.41
N LYS A 88 -0.34 -0.35 2.90
CA LYS A 88 -0.45 0.92 3.62
C LYS A 88 -1.92 1.35 3.72
N ALA A 89 -2.23 2.17 4.72
CA ALA A 89 -3.58 2.69 4.97
C ALA A 89 -4.63 1.59 5.07
N ILE A 90 -4.29 0.54 5.81
CA ILE A 90 -5.12 -0.64 6.09
C ILE A 90 -5.30 -0.78 7.59
N GLN A 91 -6.36 -1.49 8.02
CA GLN A 91 -6.62 -1.72 9.43
C GLN A 91 -5.61 -2.71 10.03
N ALA A 92 -5.32 -2.59 11.33
CA ALA A 92 -4.62 -3.65 12.07
C ALA A 92 -5.41 -4.98 12.00
N ALA A 93 -6.74 -4.90 12.03
CA ALA A 93 -7.62 -6.05 11.78
C ALA A 93 -7.32 -6.70 10.43
N GLU A 94 -7.23 -5.91 9.36
CA GLU A 94 -6.90 -6.42 8.02
C GLU A 94 -5.48 -6.99 7.91
N CYS A 95 -4.52 -6.49 8.70
CA CYS A 95 -3.16 -7.03 8.75
C CYS A 95 -3.11 -8.37 9.49
N SER A 96 -3.92 -8.54 10.53
CA SER A 96 -3.91 -9.71 11.42
C SER A 96 -4.83 -10.84 10.96
N HIS A 97 -5.87 -10.56 10.16
CA HIS A 97 -6.80 -11.58 9.65
C HIS A 97 -6.36 -12.20 8.33
N ASN A 98 -5.51 -11.51 7.57
CA ASN A 98 -5.19 -11.89 6.20
C ASN A 98 -3.68 -12.01 6.00
N THR A 99 -3.26 -13.12 5.38
CA THR A 99 -1.91 -13.18 4.84
C THR A 99 -1.80 -12.28 3.61
N ARG A 100 -0.62 -11.71 3.40
CA ARG A 100 -0.30 -10.88 2.24
C ARG A 100 0.58 -11.60 1.23
N THR A 101 1.15 -12.73 1.63
CA THR A 101 1.96 -13.63 0.82
C THR A 101 1.59 -15.08 1.15
N SER A 102 1.84 -15.99 0.21
CA SER A 102 1.54 -17.42 0.37
C SER A 102 2.42 -18.13 1.39
N SER A 103 3.50 -17.49 1.85
CA SER A 103 4.49 -18.09 2.76
C SER A 103 4.73 -17.19 3.98
N GLN A 104 3.74 -16.37 4.33
CA GLN A 104 3.82 -15.46 5.45
C GLN A 104 4.02 -16.22 6.76
N THR A 105 4.98 -15.78 7.54
CA THR A 105 5.29 -16.32 8.87
C THR A 105 4.88 -15.34 9.95
N PHE A 106 5.14 -14.06 9.72
CA PHE A 106 4.71 -12.97 10.59
C PHE A 106 4.47 -11.68 9.79
N ALA A 107 3.79 -10.73 10.40
CA ALA A 107 3.62 -9.39 9.89
C ALA A 107 3.83 -8.36 11.00
N VAL A 108 4.45 -7.23 10.65
CA VAL A 108 4.60 -6.08 11.54
C VAL A 108 3.68 -4.97 11.06
N PHE A 109 2.82 -4.49 11.95
CA PHE A 109 1.93 -3.38 11.72
C PHE A 109 2.39 -2.18 12.54
N VAL A 110 2.51 -1.02 11.89
CA VAL A 110 2.80 0.24 12.55
C VAL A 110 1.66 1.21 12.27
N THR A 111 1.09 1.75 13.34
CA THR A 111 -0.05 2.65 13.32
C THR A 111 0.31 3.97 12.64
N ASP A 112 -0.64 4.50 11.88
CA ASP A 112 -0.59 5.81 11.27
C ASP A 112 -1.72 6.66 11.83
N HIS A 113 -1.37 7.49 12.81
CA HIS A 113 -2.31 8.27 13.62
C HIS A 113 -3.13 9.30 12.82
N GLN A 114 -2.85 9.52 11.53
CA GLN A 114 -3.72 10.34 10.70
C GLN A 114 -5.13 9.74 10.52
N TYR A 115 -5.31 8.45 10.84
CA TYR A 115 -6.56 7.72 10.70
C TYR A 115 -7.21 7.33 12.03
N ASP A 116 -6.79 7.90 13.16
CA ASP A 116 -7.32 7.54 14.49
C ASP A 116 -8.83 7.80 14.63
N SER A 117 -9.39 8.68 13.80
CA SER A 117 -10.83 8.97 13.76
C SER A 117 -11.62 8.13 12.75
N SER A 118 -10.96 7.23 12.00
CA SER A 118 -11.61 6.39 10.99
C SER A 118 -12.30 5.18 11.62
N HIS A 119 -13.39 4.71 11.00
CA HIS A 119 -14.00 3.43 11.38
C HIS A 119 -13.04 2.26 11.11
N GLY A 120 -12.95 1.30 12.03
CA GLY A 120 -11.99 0.21 11.96
C GLY A 120 -10.56 0.56 12.38
N ALA A 121 -10.31 1.75 12.94
CA ALA A 121 -9.01 2.11 13.49
C ALA A 121 -8.52 1.08 14.54
N PRO A 122 -7.19 0.88 14.69
CA PRO A 122 -6.11 1.65 14.06
C PRO A 122 -5.85 1.26 12.59
N TYR A 123 -5.47 2.26 11.78
CA TYR A 123 -4.92 2.05 10.43
C TYR A 123 -3.42 2.30 10.42
N GLY A 124 -2.73 1.73 9.43
CA GLY A 124 -1.28 1.82 9.39
C GLY A 124 -0.65 1.14 8.20
N THR A 125 0.63 0.79 8.38
CA THR A 125 1.42 0.03 7.43
C THR A 125 1.63 -1.39 7.94
N CYS A 126 1.17 -2.38 7.20
CA CYS A 126 1.47 -3.80 7.43
C CYS A 126 2.61 -4.24 6.52
N SER A 127 3.69 -4.73 7.12
CA SER A 127 4.84 -5.33 6.45
C SER A 127 4.80 -6.83 6.71
N ALA A 128 4.55 -7.62 5.67
CA ALA A 128 4.47 -9.07 5.74
C ALA A 128 5.82 -9.70 5.40
N TYR A 129 6.19 -10.72 6.18
CA TYR A 129 7.47 -11.40 6.07
C TYR A 129 7.26 -12.90 5.86
N SER A 130 8.16 -13.51 5.09
CA SER A 130 8.17 -14.95 4.82
C SER A 130 9.45 -15.60 5.36
N CYS A 131 10.19 -14.89 6.22
CA CYS A 131 11.46 -15.35 6.79
C CYS A 131 11.25 -15.95 8.18
N THR A 132 12.33 -16.39 8.83
CA THR A 132 12.24 -16.98 10.17
C THR A 132 11.60 -15.98 11.15
N VAL A 133 10.66 -16.48 11.96
CA VAL A 133 9.98 -15.69 12.99
C VAL A 133 11.00 -15.17 14.01
N PRO A 134 10.95 -13.89 14.41
CA PRO A 134 11.75 -13.36 15.49
C PRO A 134 11.49 -14.11 16.80
N THR A 135 12.56 -14.45 17.52
CA THR A 135 12.45 -15.00 18.87
C THR A 135 11.99 -13.93 19.85
N SER A 136 11.45 -14.34 21.01
CA SER A 136 11.04 -13.38 22.05
C SER A 136 12.20 -12.48 22.53
N ALA A 137 13.45 -12.93 22.43
CA ALA A 137 14.64 -12.14 22.75
C ALA A 137 14.97 -11.08 21.68
N GLU A 138 14.46 -11.22 20.46
CA GLU A 138 14.62 -10.28 19.34
C GLU A 138 13.45 -9.29 19.26
N MET A 139 12.38 -9.49 20.02
CA MET A 139 11.24 -8.57 20.19
C MET A 139 11.58 -7.46 21.20
N THR A 140 12.58 -6.63 20.85
CA THR A 140 13.16 -5.64 21.77
C THR A 140 12.62 -4.22 21.59
N ASP A 141 11.91 -3.95 20.50
CA ASP A 141 11.50 -2.59 20.14
C ASP A 141 10.11 -2.32 20.72
N SER A 142 10.08 -1.83 21.97
CA SER A 142 8.85 -1.40 22.63
C SER A 142 8.33 -0.11 22.01
N ASP A 143 7.17 -0.19 21.37
CA ASP A 143 6.55 0.90 20.62
C ASP A 143 5.03 0.74 20.68
N SER A 144 4.32 1.72 21.26
CA SER A 144 2.85 1.69 21.41
C SER A 144 2.09 1.62 20.09
N ASP A 145 2.76 2.02 19.01
CA ASP A 145 2.15 2.14 17.70
C ASP A 145 2.40 0.86 16.90
N CYS A 146 3.22 -0.06 17.42
CA CYS A 146 3.61 -1.30 16.76
C CYS A 146 2.88 -2.55 17.28
N TRP A 147 2.47 -3.38 16.34
CA TRP A 147 1.96 -4.72 16.56
C TRP A 147 2.75 -5.71 15.71
N THR A 148 3.02 -6.89 16.25
CA THR A 148 3.51 -8.02 15.44
C THR A 148 2.54 -9.16 15.52
N PHE A 149 2.15 -9.70 14.38
CA PHE A 149 1.20 -10.81 14.23
C PHE A 149 1.95 -12.03 13.71
N PHE A 150 1.68 -13.19 14.30
CA PHE A 150 2.37 -14.43 13.98
C PHE A 150 1.36 -15.49 13.53
N TRP A 151 1.73 -16.23 12.49
CA TRP A 151 0.99 -17.41 12.02
C TRP A 151 1.48 -18.70 12.71
N ASP A 152 1.99 -18.53 13.93
CA ASP A 152 2.33 -19.58 14.89
C ASP A 152 2.10 -19.07 16.34
N ASP A 153 2.59 -19.78 17.35
CA ASP A 153 2.43 -19.44 18.76
C ASP A 153 3.63 -18.63 19.33
N SER A 154 4.41 -17.94 18.49
CA SER A 154 5.60 -17.18 18.92
C SER A 154 5.30 -15.84 19.60
N GLY A 155 4.07 -15.33 19.46
CA GLY A 155 3.62 -14.10 20.09
C GLY A 155 3.51 -14.21 21.61
N ALA A 156 3.54 -13.05 22.27
CA ALA A 156 3.36 -12.98 23.73
C ALA A 156 1.93 -13.28 24.16
N GLU A 157 0.95 -13.00 23.28
CA GLU A 157 -0.47 -13.21 23.52
C GLU A 157 -1.07 -14.11 22.44
N SER A 158 -1.97 -15.01 22.82
CA SER A 158 -2.69 -15.88 21.88
C SER A 158 -3.80 -15.12 21.13
N GLY A 159 -4.07 -15.54 19.89
CA GLY A 159 -5.04 -14.93 18.99
C GLY A 159 -4.48 -13.77 18.18
N PHE A 160 -5.26 -13.30 17.21
CA PHE A 160 -4.89 -12.20 16.31
C PHE A 160 -4.88 -10.81 16.98
N GLY A 161 -5.43 -10.68 18.19
CA GLY A 161 -5.29 -9.51 19.07
C GLY A 161 -6.08 -8.26 18.68
N THR A 162 -6.71 -8.23 17.50
CA THR A 162 -7.50 -7.09 17.01
C THR A 162 -9.00 -7.36 17.07
N ASN A 163 -9.82 -6.44 16.58
CA ASN A 163 -11.25 -6.67 16.37
C ASN A 163 -11.51 -7.18 14.93
N CYS A 164 -12.76 -7.43 14.56
CA CYS A 164 -13.17 -7.70 13.18
C CYS A 164 -12.62 -6.65 12.20
N ILE A 165 -12.46 -7.02 10.92
CA ILE A 165 -12.27 -6.03 9.85
C ILE A 165 -13.58 -5.24 9.73
N GLN A 166 -13.51 -3.91 9.69
CA GLN A 166 -14.70 -3.06 9.61
C GLN A 166 -14.83 -2.36 8.25
N ASP A 167 -16.05 -2.09 7.83
CA ASP A 167 -16.31 -1.17 6.73
C ASP A 167 -15.78 0.24 7.11
N PRO A 168 -14.93 0.88 6.29
CA PRO A 168 -14.37 2.19 6.60
C PRO A 168 -15.42 3.34 6.63
N SER A 169 -16.59 3.13 6.03
CA SER A 169 -17.68 4.11 5.96
C SER A 169 -18.71 3.93 7.07
N THR A 170 -19.02 2.68 7.45
CA THR A 170 -20.10 2.39 8.42
C THR A 170 -19.61 1.86 9.76
N GLY A 171 -18.39 1.32 9.83
CA GLY A 171 -17.88 0.62 11.02
C GLY A 171 -18.49 -0.78 11.22
N GLU A 172 -19.28 -1.26 10.27
CA GLU A 172 -19.86 -2.61 10.33
C GLU A 172 -18.76 -3.67 10.20
N CYS A 173 -18.76 -4.66 11.09
CA CYS A 173 -17.87 -5.81 10.99
C CYS A 173 -18.10 -6.59 9.70
N GLY A 174 -17.04 -7.17 9.17
CA GLY A 174 -17.08 -8.10 8.05
C GLY A 174 -15.75 -8.83 7.89
N CYS A 175 -15.54 -9.36 6.70
CA CYS A 175 -14.28 -10.00 6.31
C CYS A 175 -13.91 -9.62 4.87
N GLU A 176 -12.67 -9.89 4.44
CA GLU A 176 -12.27 -9.72 3.05
C GLU A 176 -12.24 -11.09 2.34
N ASN A 177 -12.68 -11.15 1.09
CA ASN A 177 -12.42 -12.32 0.23
C ASN A 177 -10.93 -12.42 -0.12
N SER A 178 -10.52 -13.56 -0.68
CA SER A 178 -9.13 -13.79 -1.08
C SER A 178 -8.64 -12.82 -2.17
N ASP A 179 -9.55 -12.14 -2.87
CA ASP A 179 -9.25 -11.06 -3.81
C ASP A 179 -9.17 -9.66 -3.17
N GLY A 180 -9.37 -9.55 -1.85
CA GLY A 180 -9.39 -8.30 -1.09
C GLY A 180 -10.73 -7.56 -1.11
N THR A 181 -11.81 -8.16 -1.64
CA THR A 181 -13.14 -7.54 -1.59
C THR A 181 -13.73 -7.66 -0.20
N PHE A 182 -14.03 -6.54 0.45
CA PHE A 182 -14.72 -6.52 1.75
C PHE A 182 -16.19 -6.94 1.64
N VAL A 183 -16.65 -7.75 2.60
CA VAL A 183 -18.02 -8.25 2.72
C VAL A 183 -18.56 -7.87 4.10
N ALA A 184 -19.36 -6.81 4.15
CA ALA A 184 -20.01 -6.34 5.37
C ALA A 184 -20.96 -7.39 5.95
N GLY A 185 -20.99 -7.49 7.28
CA GLY A 185 -21.86 -8.40 8.05
C GLY A 185 -21.50 -9.88 7.91
N SER A 186 -20.38 -10.21 7.26
CA SER A 186 -19.95 -11.60 7.09
C SER A 186 -18.84 -11.98 8.06
N ASP A 187 -18.99 -13.16 8.67
CA ASP A 187 -17.94 -13.83 9.44
C ASP A 187 -17.23 -14.93 8.63
N SER A 188 -17.60 -15.10 7.35
CA SER A 188 -17.06 -16.15 6.47
C SER A 188 -16.86 -15.63 5.05
N CYS A 189 -15.60 -15.44 4.68
CA CYS A 189 -15.20 -15.01 3.34
C CYS A 189 -14.44 -16.13 2.62
N THR A 190 -14.23 -15.98 1.30
CA THR A 190 -13.55 -16.97 0.43
C THR A 190 -12.51 -16.36 -0.49
#